data_AF-A0AAC9LAG8-F1
#
_entry.id   AF-A0AAC9LAG8-F1
#
_cell.length_a   1.000
_cell.length_b   1.000
_cell.length_c   1.000
_cell.angle_alpha   90.00
_cell.angle_beta   90.00
_cell.angle_gamma   90.00
#
_symmetry.space_group_name_H-M   'P 1'
#
loop_
_entity.id
_entity.type
_entity.pdbx_description
1 polymer ?
#
loop_
_entity_poly.entity_id
_entity_poly.type
_entity_poly.pdbx_seq_one_letter_code
_entity_poly.pdbx_strand_id
1 'polypeptide(L)'
;MARHRGSGLRLRGVAGWPLAVIAVLLISTLGYVGWSSLGAMVERRADAEAASCPQGDQTLRIAAEDSMAAPLIESAQEWSATRPVVQDYCIRVEVTTHRSADVLRGLVDDWDEAEHGARPDAWVPDSLRWVQQLSEQRGDLIGSQPLVLATSPILLGMSEPAAHAVRLHGGLRWSEVSDLVEEPSGWSRFEQDAWGRFVLVLPDPATNPATGLALEGVLAGPDATGPVTSEALAEQGAQDTLGRLWRNEPREVPPTTREALTVLGRTTDPGAEAFHAAPVAEVDLYRRNLGLDGDQAPQTPIAGFMPGGANPRVEYPLVAINGGERDTTLSRATQQFGEFLRHRDQQRVLAEAGFRVTAVMYYPNPAPGVRWSTPDANLASADGPTSQELIESWHGQAER
;
A
#
# COMPACT_ATOMS: atom_id res chain seq x y z
N MET A 1 -51.85 -66.46 82.13
CA MET A 1 -50.82 -65.40 82.27
C MET A 1 -49.79 -65.60 81.16
N ALA A 2 -49.84 -64.80 80.11
CA ALA A 2 -48.88 -64.84 79.00
C ALA A 2 -48.33 -63.43 78.79
N ARG A 3 -47.02 -63.25 78.93
CA ARG A 3 -46.28 -62.01 78.65
C ARG A 3 -45.66 -62.14 77.26
N HIS A 4 -45.99 -61.22 76.35
CA HIS A 4 -45.24 -61.03 75.12
C HIS A 4 -44.09 -60.05 75.35
N ARG A 5 -42.86 -60.45 74.98
CA ARG A 5 -41.69 -59.59 74.86
C ARG A 5 -41.78 -58.82 73.54
N GLY A 6 -41.65 -57.50 73.59
CA GLY A 6 -41.42 -56.67 72.42
C GLY A 6 -39.99 -56.83 71.90
N SER A 7 -39.85 -56.94 70.58
CA SER A 7 -38.59 -56.77 69.87
C SER A 7 -38.70 -55.54 68.98
N GLY A 8 -37.95 -54.49 69.31
CA GLY A 8 -37.85 -53.27 68.50
C GLY A 8 -36.76 -53.43 67.44
N LEU A 9 -37.14 -53.30 66.17
CA LEU A 9 -36.22 -53.18 65.05
C LEU A 9 -35.83 -51.69 64.88
N ARG A 10 -34.54 -51.39 65.09
CA ARG A 10 -33.92 -50.09 64.78
C ARG A 10 -33.82 -49.92 63.26
N LEU A 11 -34.47 -48.91 62.70
CA LEU A 11 -34.25 -48.45 61.33
C LEU A 11 -33.04 -47.49 61.31
N ARG A 12 -32.06 -47.79 60.45
CA ARG A 12 -30.87 -46.96 60.17
C ARG A 12 -31.27 -45.68 59.45
N GLY A 13 -30.89 -44.52 59.99
CA GLY A 13 -31.06 -43.22 59.35
C GLY A 13 -30.19 -43.09 58.10
N VAL A 14 -30.80 -42.75 56.97
CA VAL A 14 -30.11 -42.37 55.73
C VAL A 14 -29.52 -40.97 55.95
N ALA A 15 -28.20 -40.82 55.78
CA ALA A 15 -27.53 -39.53 55.88
C ALA A 15 -28.08 -38.57 54.82
N GLY A 16 -28.58 -37.38 55.20
CA GLY A 16 -29.22 -36.42 54.29
C GLY A 16 -28.29 -35.66 53.34
N TRP A 17 -26.98 -35.88 53.44
CA TRP A 17 -25.95 -35.20 52.64
C TRP A 17 -26.02 -35.46 51.12
N PRO A 18 -26.39 -36.66 50.60
CA PRO A 18 -26.51 -36.89 49.16
C PRO A 18 -27.61 -36.06 48.50
N LEU A 19 -28.72 -35.79 49.21
CA LEU A 19 -29.82 -34.97 48.70
C LEU A 19 -29.42 -33.50 48.59
N ALA A 20 -28.61 -33.01 49.54
CA ALA A 20 -28.08 -31.64 49.49
C ALA A 20 -27.14 -31.44 48.29
N VAL A 21 -26.28 -32.41 47.98
CA VAL A 21 -25.36 -32.34 46.83
C VAL A 21 -26.14 -32.33 45.50
N ILE A 22 -27.18 -33.16 45.38
CA ILE A 22 -28.03 -33.20 44.17
C ILE A 22 -28.78 -31.87 44.00
N ALA A 23 -29.31 -31.30 45.08
CA ALA A 23 -30.02 -30.02 45.03
C ALA A 23 -29.09 -28.86 44.59
N VAL A 24 -27.87 -28.81 45.12
CA VAL A 24 -26.87 -27.80 44.71
C VAL A 24 -26.51 -27.97 43.25
N LEU A 25 -26.23 -29.19 42.78
CA LEU A 25 -25.92 -29.45 41.38
C LEU A 25 -27.06 -29.01 40.45
N LEU A 26 -28.31 -29.33 40.80
CA LEU A 26 -29.49 -28.91 40.06
C LEU A 26 -29.60 -27.38 39.96
N ILE A 27 -29.45 -26.68 41.08
CA ILE A 27 -29.50 -25.21 41.13
C ILE A 27 -28.38 -24.60 40.29
N SER A 28 -27.16 -25.14 40.37
CA SER A 28 -26.02 -24.68 39.58
C SER A 28 -26.23 -24.89 38.07
N THR A 29 -26.74 -26.06 37.66
CA THR A 29 -27.05 -26.31 36.24
C THR A 29 -28.18 -25.43 35.73
N LEU A 30 -29.25 -25.22 36.51
CA LEU A 30 -30.35 -24.35 36.12
C LEU A 30 -29.91 -22.88 36.05
N GLY A 31 -29.05 -22.44 36.97
CA GLY A 31 -28.43 -21.12 36.94
C GLY A 31 -27.53 -20.93 35.71
N TYR A 32 -26.71 -21.92 35.37
CA TYR A 32 -25.84 -21.88 34.20
C TYR A 32 -26.65 -21.83 32.89
N VAL A 33 -27.68 -22.68 32.74
CA VAL A 33 -28.56 -22.70 31.56
C VAL A 33 -29.39 -21.42 31.46
N GLY A 34 -29.87 -20.90 32.60
CA GLY A 34 -30.55 -19.60 32.68
C GLY A 34 -29.64 -18.46 32.23
N TRP A 35 -28.40 -18.42 32.72
CA TRP A 35 -27.42 -17.42 32.33
C TRP A 35 -27.01 -17.52 30.86
N SER A 36 -26.78 -18.73 30.34
CA SER A 36 -26.42 -18.93 28.93
C SER A 36 -27.57 -18.59 27.98
N SER A 37 -28.82 -18.85 28.38
CA SER A 37 -30.00 -18.49 27.58
C SER A 37 -30.29 -16.98 27.58
N LEU A 38 -30.01 -16.29 28.69
CA LEU A 38 -30.03 -14.83 28.77
C LEU A 38 -28.92 -14.21 27.90
N GLY A 39 -27.71 -14.75 27.93
CA GLY A 39 -26.61 -14.34 27.03
C GLY A 39 -26.99 -14.51 25.55
N ALA A 40 -27.54 -15.66 25.19
CA ALA A 40 -28.00 -15.95 23.82
C ALA A 40 -29.23 -15.12 23.38
N MET A 41 -29.96 -14.48 24.30
CA MET A 41 -31.02 -13.51 23.96
C MET A 41 -30.48 -12.10 23.79
N VAL A 42 -29.43 -11.73 24.52
CA VAL A 42 -28.73 -10.45 24.35
C VAL A 42 -27.99 -10.43 23.02
N GLU A 43 -27.29 -11.51 22.65
CA GLU A 43 -26.65 -11.65 21.33
C GLU A 43 -27.67 -11.56 20.18
N ARG A 44 -28.80 -12.28 20.28
CA ARG A 44 -29.87 -12.20 19.26
C ARG A 44 -30.54 -10.83 19.14
N ARG A 45 -30.57 -10.04 20.20
CA ARG A 45 -31.08 -8.65 20.16
C ARG A 45 -30.05 -7.70 19.56
N ALA A 46 -28.77 -7.89 19.88
CA ALA A 46 -27.67 -7.17 19.23
C ALA A 46 -27.63 -7.45 17.71
N ASP A 47 -27.83 -8.70 17.29
CA ASP A 47 -27.91 -9.08 15.87
C ASP A 47 -29.16 -8.51 15.17
N ALA A 48 -30.31 -8.44 15.88
CA ALA A 48 -31.56 -7.92 15.32
C ALA A 48 -31.59 -6.38 15.22
N GLU A 49 -30.90 -5.67 16.12
CA GLU A 49 -30.71 -4.21 16.04
C GLU A 49 -29.62 -3.84 15.01
N ALA A 50 -28.55 -4.64 14.88
CA ALA A 50 -27.56 -4.48 13.81
C ALA A 50 -28.13 -4.75 12.40
N ALA A 51 -29.22 -5.52 12.30
CA ALA A 51 -29.88 -5.84 11.02
C ALA A 51 -30.91 -4.78 10.55
N SER A 52 -31.33 -3.85 11.40
CA SER A 52 -32.25 -2.78 10.97
C SER A 52 -31.45 -1.55 10.55
N CYS A 53 -31.01 -1.50 9.29
CA CYS A 53 -30.48 -0.27 8.67
C CYS A 53 -31.67 0.60 8.23
N PRO A 54 -32.13 1.56 9.06
CA PRO A 54 -33.40 2.23 8.85
C PRO A 54 -33.41 3.12 7.62
N GLN A 55 -32.25 3.61 7.18
CA GLN A 55 -32.08 4.40 5.97
C GLN A 55 -31.75 3.54 4.73
N GLY A 56 -31.62 2.23 4.90
CA GLY A 56 -31.32 1.29 3.82
C GLY A 56 -29.81 1.04 3.60
N ASP A 57 -29.47 0.58 2.41
CA ASP A 57 -28.10 0.28 2.01
C ASP A 57 -27.49 1.50 1.29
N GLN A 58 -26.24 1.84 1.63
CA GLN A 58 -25.45 2.89 0.97
C GLN A 58 -24.15 2.28 0.45
N THR A 59 -23.74 2.66 -0.76
CA THR A 59 -22.48 2.19 -1.34
C THR A 59 -21.38 3.23 -1.15
N LEU A 60 -20.25 2.82 -0.56
CA LEU A 60 -19.00 3.57 -0.51
C LEU A 60 -18.14 3.17 -1.71
N ARG A 61 -17.95 4.09 -2.66
CA ARG A 61 -17.15 3.86 -3.86
C ARG A 61 -15.71 4.32 -3.64
N ILE A 62 -14.76 3.43 -3.87
CA ILE A 62 -13.34 3.69 -3.68
C ILE A 62 -12.63 3.56 -5.03
N ALA A 63 -12.06 4.64 -5.53
CA ALA A 63 -11.11 4.56 -6.63
C ALA A 63 -9.74 4.17 -6.06
N ALA A 64 -9.09 3.14 -6.58
CA ALA A 64 -7.78 2.70 -6.13
C ALA A 64 -6.81 2.54 -7.30
N GLU A 65 -5.52 2.85 -7.08
CA GLU A 65 -4.47 2.52 -8.05
C GLU A 65 -4.44 0.99 -8.31
N ASP A 66 -4.03 0.60 -9.51
CA ASP A 66 -3.91 -0.78 -9.99
C ASP A 66 -3.25 -1.74 -8.99
N SER A 67 -2.13 -1.33 -8.38
CA SER A 67 -1.41 -2.19 -7.42
C SER A 67 -2.19 -2.48 -6.14
N MET A 68 -3.07 -1.56 -5.74
CA MET A 68 -3.83 -1.61 -4.49
C MET A 68 -5.25 -2.16 -4.67
N ALA A 69 -5.79 -2.14 -5.89
CA ALA A 69 -7.18 -2.49 -6.14
C ALA A 69 -7.54 -3.92 -5.71
N ALA A 70 -6.76 -4.94 -6.10
CA ALA A 70 -7.06 -6.34 -5.76
C ALA A 70 -7.14 -6.63 -4.25
N PRO A 71 -6.13 -6.30 -3.43
CA PRO A 71 -6.21 -6.53 -1.98
C PRO A 71 -7.30 -5.68 -1.29
N LEU A 72 -7.62 -4.50 -1.82
CA LEU A 72 -8.75 -3.70 -1.32
C LEU A 72 -10.10 -4.31 -1.67
N ILE A 73 -10.27 -4.88 -2.87
CA ILE A 73 -11.50 -5.58 -3.27
C ILE A 73 -11.77 -6.76 -2.31
N GLU A 74 -10.75 -7.55 -1.98
CA GLU A 74 -10.86 -8.66 -1.03
C GLU A 74 -11.31 -8.15 0.35
N SER A 75 -10.60 -7.15 0.89
CA SER A 75 -10.93 -6.56 2.19
C SER A 75 -12.31 -5.88 2.21
N ALA A 76 -12.71 -5.26 1.10
CA ALA A 76 -14.03 -4.63 0.92
C ALA A 76 -15.17 -5.66 0.96
N GLN A 77 -14.97 -6.83 0.35
CA GLN A 77 -15.94 -7.94 0.40
C GLN A 77 -16.11 -8.45 1.83
N GLU A 78 -15.01 -8.67 2.55
CA GLU A 78 -15.05 -9.10 3.95
C GLU A 78 -15.75 -8.10 4.86
N TRP A 79 -15.38 -6.82 4.76
CA TRP A 79 -16.00 -5.77 5.57
C TRP A 79 -17.48 -5.63 5.26
N SER A 80 -17.86 -5.58 3.97
CA SER A 80 -19.26 -5.46 3.55
C SER A 80 -20.13 -6.65 3.99
N ALA A 81 -19.55 -7.85 4.10
CA ALA A 81 -20.25 -9.03 4.59
C ALA A 81 -20.67 -8.92 6.07
N THR A 82 -19.98 -8.08 6.86
CA THR A 82 -20.37 -7.80 8.26
C THR A 82 -21.56 -6.85 8.40
N ARG A 83 -22.07 -6.30 7.27
CA ARG A 83 -23.13 -5.28 7.23
C ARG A 83 -22.88 -4.11 8.20
N PRO A 84 -21.74 -3.40 8.06
CA PRO A 84 -21.38 -2.32 8.96
C PRO A 84 -22.42 -1.19 8.89
N VAL A 85 -22.90 -0.74 10.06
CA VAL A 85 -23.90 0.33 10.15
C VAL A 85 -23.20 1.67 10.43
N VAL A 86 -23.37 2.63 9.53
CA VAL A 86 -22.84 4.00 9.67
C VAL A 86 -23.98 4.99 9.49
N GLN A 87 -24.29 5.73 10.55
CA GLN A 87 -25.40 6.71 10.56
C GLN A 87 -26.70 6.15 9.96
N ASP A 88 -27.16 4.99 10.47
CA ASP A 88 -28.41 4.35 10.05
C ASP A 88 -28.41 3.73 8.63
N TYR A 89 -27.27 3.76 7.92
CA TYR A 89 -27.07 3.06 6.65
C TYR A 89 -26.23 1.79 6.82
N CYS A 90 -26.61 0.73 6.11
CA CYS A 90 -25.77 -0.44 5.89
C CYS A 90 -24.77 -0.12 4.78
N ILE A 91 -23.48 -0.08 5.08
CA ILE A 91 -22.48 0.27 4.08
C ILE A 91 -22.02 -0.97 3.32
N ARG A 92 -21.96 -0.84 1.98
CA ARG A 92 -21.28 -1.76 1.08
C ARG A 92 -20.16 -1.04 0.38
N VAL A 93 -18.99 -1.66 0.29
CA VAL A 93 -17.82 -1.06 -0.37
C VAL A 93 -17.69 -1.62 -1.78
N GLU A 94 -17.53 -0.73 -2.74
CA GLU A 94 -17.16 -1.05 -4.11
C GLU A 94 -15.83 -0.39 -4.42
N VAL A 95 -14.86 -1.18 -4.89
CA VAL A 95 -13.55 -0.66 -5.29
C VAL A 95 -13.42 -0.77 -6.80
N THR A 96 -13.03 0.33 -7.45
CA THR A 96 -12.75 0.39 -8.88
C THR A 96 -11.30 0.78 -9.12
N THR A 97 -10.68 0.17 -10.14
CA THR A 97 -9.30 0.47 -10.51
C THR A 97 -9.25 1.68 -11.43
N HIS A 98 -8.51 2.71 -11.03
CA HIS A 98 -8.23 3.88 -11.85
C HIS A 98 -6.78 4.33 -11.65
N ARG A 99 -6.14 4.87 -12.70
CA ARG A 99 -4.84 5.52 -12.52
C ARG A 99 -5.01 6.80 -11.70
N SER A 100 -4.11 7.03 -10.76
CA SER A 100 -4.15 8.17 -9.84
C SER A 100 -4.17 9.50 -10.57
N ALA A 101 -3.44 9.61 -11.68
CA ALA A 101 -3.48 10.79 -12.55
C ALA A 101 -4.85 11.04 -13.20
N ASP A 102 -5.59 9.99 -13.55
CA ASP A 102 -6.93 10.10 -14.15
C ASP A 102 -7.98 10.48 -13.09
N VAL A 103 -7.88 9.89 -11.88
CA VAL A 103 -8.74 10.27 -10.74
C VAL A 103 -8.52 11.73 -10.37
N LEU A 104 -7.27 12.18 -10.26
CA LEU A 104 -6.98 13.58 -9.97
C LEU A 104 -7.60 14.50 -11.02
N ARG A 105 -7.37 14.23 -12.31
CA ARG A 105 -7.91 15.04 -13.41
C ARG A 105 -9.43 15.14 -13.35
N GLY A 106 -10.11 14.01 -13.20
CA GLY A 106 -11.57 13.97 -13.10
C GLY A 106 -12.13 14.66 -11.85
N LEU A 107 -11.38 14.70 -10.73
CA LEU A 107 -11.80 15.40 -9.52
C LEU A 107 -11.52 16.91 -9.56
N VAL A 108 -10.47 17.33 -10.25
CA VAL A 108 -10.14 18.75 -10.46
C VAL A 108 -11.10 19.39 -11.45
N ASP A 109 -11.28 18.74 -12.59
CA ASP A 109 -12.13 19.15 -13.70
C ASP A 109 -13.57 18.64 -13.47
N ASP A 110 -14.24 18.23 -14.55
CA ASP A 110 -15.54 17.56 -14.50
C ASP A 110 -15.36 16.03 -14.61
N TRP A 111 -15.95 15.30 -13.66
CA TRP A 111 -15.91 13.84 -13.65
C TRP A 111 -16.82 13.27 -14.76
N ASP A 112 -16.23 12.62 -15.77
CA ASP A 112 -16.99 11.93 -16.82
C ASP A 112 -17.43 10.53 -16.34
N GLU A 113 -18.70 10.41 -15.97
CA GLU A 113 -19.26 9.13 -15.53
C GLU A 113 -19.38 8.09 -16.65
N ALA A 114 -19.42 8.51 -17.92
CA ALA A 114 -19.47 7.58 -19.05
C ALA A 114 -18.09 6.94 -19.30
N GLU A 115 -17.00 7.68 -19.06
CA GLU A 115 -15.63 7.19 -19.21
C GLU A 115 -15.14 6.46 -17.95
N HIS A 116 -15.40 7.02 -16.77
CA HIS A 116 -14.79 6.57 -15.51
C HIS A 116 -15.78 5.87 -14.56
N GLY A 117 -17.06 5.76 -14.92
CA GLY A 117 -18.09 5.27 -14.01
C GLY A 117 -18.44 6.28 -12.93
N ALA A 118 -19.19 5.85 -11.91
CA ALA A 118 -19.63 6.76 -10.85
C ALA A 118 -18.45 7.39 -10.10
N ARG A 119 -18.59 8.68 -9.77
CA ARG A 119 -17.57 9.42 -9.02
C ARG A 119 -17.23 8.72 -7.68
N PRO A 120 -15.94 8.61 -7.30
CA PRO A 120 -15.55 7.97 -6.06
C PRO A 120 -15.87 8.82 -4.83
N ASP A 121 -16.21 8.13 -3.74
CA ASP A 121 -16.45 8.68 -2.40
C ASP A 121 -15.18 8.63 -1.53
N ALA A 122 -14.22 7.77 -1.90
CA ALA A 122 -12.88 7.71 -1.34
C ALA A 122 -11.85 7.34 -2.40
N TRP A 123 -10.59 7.62 -2.13
CA TRP A 123 -9.51 7.43 -3.07
C TRP A 123 -8.27 6.85 -2.39
N VAL A 124 -7.62 5.91 -3.08
CA VAL A 124 -6.33 5.32 -2.70
C VAL A 124 -5.33 5.46 -3.85
N PRO A 125 -4.61 6.59 -3.94
CA PRO A 125 -3.57 6.79 -4.94
C PRO A 125 -2.26 6.09 -4.62
N ASP A 126 -1.35 6.07 -5.60
CA ASP A 126 0.05 5.65 -5.48
C ASP A 126 1.03 6.76 -5.07
N SER A 127 0.52 7.82 -4.45
CA SER A 127 1.36 8.85 -3.82
C SER A 127 0.51 9.81 -3.00
N LEU A 128 1.04 10.26 -1.86
CA LEU A 128 0.49 11.42 -1.15
C LEU A 128 0.54 12.70 -1.99
N ARG A 129 1.46 12.81 -2.95
CA ARG A 129 1.57 13.96 -3.87
C ARG A 129 0.25 14.24 -4.59
N TRP A 130 -0.44 13.19 -5.03
CA TRP A 130 -1.72 13.32 -5.73
C TRP A 130 -2.79 13.93 -4.83
N VAL A 131 -2.81 13.54 -3.55
CA VAL A 131 -3.75 14.09 -2.55
C VAL A 131 -3.40 15.54 -2.21
N GLN A 132 -2.12 15.88 -2.12
CA GLN A 132 -1.65 17.25 -1.88
C GLN A 132 -2.02 18.16 -3.05
N GLN A 133 -1.79 17.71 -4.29
CA GLN A 133 -2.17 18.44 -5.49
C GLN A 133 -3.69 18.64 -5.56
N LEU A 134 -4.49 17.63 -5.23
CA LEU A 134 -5.93 17.79 -5.11
C LEU A 134 -6.30 18.81 -4.02
N SER A 135 -5.62 18.78 -2.86
CA SER A 135 -5.88 19.72 -1.78
C SER A 135 -5.56 21.17 -2.16
N GLU A 136 -4.52 21.40 -2.97
CA GLU A 136 -4.13 22.73 -3.46
C GLU A 136 -5.13 23.27 -4.48
N GLN A 137 -5.61 22.42 -5.39
CA GLN A 137 -6.50 22.83 -6.48
C GLN A 137 -7.99 22.85 -6.07
N ARG A 138 -8.40 21.88 -5.24
CA ARG A 138 -9.79 21.58 -4.85
C ARG A 138 -9.88 21.05 -3.41
N GLY A 139 -9.29 21.78 -2.46
CA GLY A 139 -9.27 21.38 -1.04
C GLY A 139 -10.66 21.18 -0.40
N ASP A 140 -11.71 21.75 -0.99
CA ASP A 140 -13.12 21.50 -0.62
C ASP A 140 -13.51 20.03 -0.79
N LEU A 141 -12.85 19.31 -1.70
CA LEU A 141 -13.10 17.90 -1.98
C LEU A 141 -12.44 16.94 -0.98
N ILE A 142 -11.52 17.39 -0.12
CA ILE A 142 -10.87 16.52 0.86
C ILE A 142 -11.77 16.34 2.09
N GLY A 143 -12.30 15.13 2.27
CA GLY A 143 -13.23 14.78 3.34
C GLY A 143 -12.61 14.21 4.61
N SER A 144 -11.33 13.84 4.57
CA SER A 144 -10.60 13.30 5.72
C SER A 144 -9.11 13.60 5.63
N GLN A 145 -8.41 13.44 6.75
CA GLN A 145 -6.95 13.35 6.68
C GLN A 145 -6.54 12.04 5.95
N PRO A 146 -5.44 12.05 5.18
CA PRO A 146 -4.95 10.86 4.51
C PRO A 146 -4.48 9.79 5.51
N LEU A 147 -4.92 8.55 5.30
CA LEU A 147 -4.56 7.40 6.12
C LEU A 147 -3.62 6.47 5.35
N VAL A 148 -2.31 6.51 5.61
CA VAL A 148 -1.37 5.60 4.93
C VAL A 148 -1.66 4.15 5.33
N LEU A 149 -2.05 3.34 4.37
CA LEU A 149 -2.41 1.92 4.54
C LEU A 149 -1.20 0.99 4.40
N ALA A 150 -0.30 1.37 3.49
CA ALA A 150 0.85 0.60 3.07
C ALA A 150 1.91 1.52 2.45
N THR A 151 3.13 1.01 2.35
CA THR A 151 4.23 1.68 1.66
C THR A 151 4.95 0.72 0.72
N SER A 152 5.71 1.26 -0.22
CA SER A 152 6.56 0.48 -1.12
C SER A 152 7.85 1.25 -1.40
N PRO A 153 9.03 0.76 -0.98
CA PRO A 153 10.31 1.40 -1.29
C PRO A 153 10.55 1.53 -2.80
N ILE A 154 11.36 2.51 -3.19
CA ILE A 154 11.82 2.66 -4.57
C ILE A 154 13.08 1.84 -4.79
N LEU A 155 13.06 1.06 -5.86
CA LEU A 155 14.15 0.25 -6.37
C LEU A 155 14.58 0.76 -7.75
N LEU A 156 15.78 0.37 -8.16
CA LEU A 156 16.16 0.34 -9.57
C LEU A 156 15.86 -1.07 -10.10
N GLY A 157 14.88 -1.16 -10.99
CA GLY A 157 14.61 -2.38 -11.76
C GLY A 157 15.65 -2.52 -12.87
N MET A 158 16.32 -3.67 -12.93
CA MET A 158 17.43 -3.95 -13.86
C MET A 158 17.31 -5.37 -14.40
N SER A 159 17.99 -5.71 -15.49
CA SER A 159 18.18 -7.12 -15.84
C SER A 159 19.00 -7.83 -14.75
N GLU A 160 18.79 -9.13 -14.55
CA GLU A 160 19.47 -9.88 -13.48
C GLU A 160 21.01 -9.84 -13.59
N PRO A 161 21.65 -9.94 -14.78
CA PRO A 161 23.09 -9.77 -14.91
C PRO A 161 23.59 -8.39 -14.46
N ALA A 162 22.85 -7.34 -14.82
CA ALA A 162 23.17 -5.96 -14.44
C ALA A 162 23.09 -5.76 -12.92
N ALA A 163 21.99 -6.19 -12.29
CA ALA A 163 21.84 -6.13 -10.83
C ALA A 163 22.86 -7.01 -10.11
N HIS A 164 23.23 -8.16 -10.68
CA HIS A 164 24.26 -9.03 -10.12
C HIS A 164 25.63 -8.34 -10.07
N ALA A 165 26.05 -7.71 -11.17
CA ALA A 165 27.31 -6.97 -11.23
C ALA A 165 27.34 -5.83 -10.19
N VAL A 166 26.29 -5.01 -10.11
CA VAL A 166 26.21 -3.93 -9.11
C VAL A 166 26.35 -4.48 -7.68
N ARG A 167 25.67 -5.58 -7.34
CA ARG A 167 25.75 -6.21 -6.02
C ARG A 167 27.13 -6.77 -5.69
N LEU A 168 27.82 -7.34 -6.68
CA LEU A 168 29.12 -7.99 -6.47
C LEU A 168 30.22 -6.95 -6.18
N HIS A 169 30.15 -5.76 -6.78
CA HIS A 169 31.19 -4.74 -6.71
C HIS A 169 30.81 -3.55 -5.82
N GLY A 170 30.30 -3.84 -4.62
CA GLY A 170 30.11 -2.84 -3.56
C GLY A 170 28.80 -2.05 -3.60
N GLY A 171 27.92 -2.31 -4.58
CA GLY A 171 26.61 -1.66 -4.69
C GLY A 171 26.66 -0.24 -5.28
N LEU A 172 25.53 0.45 -5.15
CA LEU A 172 25.32 1.81 -5.62
C LEU A 172 24.49 2.55 -4.57
N ARG A 173 24.86 3.78 -4.22
CA ARG A 173 24.06 4.68 -3.37
C ARG A 173 23.25 5.65 -4.22
N TRP A 174 22.13 6.14 -3.71
CA TRP A 174 21.34 7.16 -4.40
C TRP A 174 22.16 8.41 -4.76
N SER A 175 22.98 8.90 -3.83
CA SER A 175 23.85 10.07 -4.02
C SER A 175 24.95 9.88 -5.08
N GLU A 176 25.25 8.65 -5.48
CA GLU A 176 26.31 8.32 -6.45
C GLU A 176 25.76 8.12 -7.87
N VAL A 177 24.44 8.13 -8.05
CA VAL A 177 23.79 7.86 -9.34
C VAL A 177 24.19 8.92 -10.37
N SER A 178 24.19 10.19 -9.99
CA SER A 178 24.49 11.31 -10.89
C SER A 178 25.92 11.27 -11.44
N ASP A 179 26.89 10.87 -10.62
CA ASP A 179 28.28 10.68 -11.04
C ASP A 179 28.42 9.41 -11.91
N LEU A 180 27.71 8.33 -11.59
CA LEU A 180 27.73 7.09 -12.37
C LEU A 180 27.22 7.31 -13.81
N VAL A 181 26.16 8.10 -13.99
CA VAL A 181 25.56 8.36 -15.31
C VAL A 181 26.35 9.35 -16.17
N GLU A 182 27.19 10.18 -15.53
CA GLU A 182 28.08 11.12 -16.21
C GLU A 182 29.31 10.41 -16.79
N GLU A 183 29.78 9.35 -16.14
CA GLU A 183 30.96 8.57 -16.54
C GLU A 183 30.74 7.82 -17.88
N PRO A 184 31.50 8.14 -18.95
CA PRO A 184 31.38 7.48 -20.26
C PRO A 184 31.54 5.96 -20.21
N SER A 185 32.31 5.44 -19.25
CA SER A 185 32.47 4.00 -18.99
C SER A 185 31.90 3.60 -17.63
N GLY A 186 30.69 4.05 -17.29
CA GLY A 186 30.08 3.83 -15.98
C GLY A 186 30.07 2.37 -15.51
N TRP A 187 29.92 1.40 -16.42
CA TRP A 187 29.95 -0.03 -16.08
C TRP A 187 31.34 -0.57 -15.69
N SER A 188 32.44 0.13 -16.02
CA SER A 188 33.78 -0.21 -15.56
C SER A 188 33.90 -0.19 -14.02
N ARG A 189 33.07 0.62 -13.33
CA ARG A 189 32.97 0.61 -11.85
C ARG A 189 32.60 -0.77 -11.31
N PHE A 190 31.87 -1.57 -12.09
CA PHE A 190 31.38 -2.89 -11.72
C PHE A 190 32.10 -4.02 -12.46
N GLU A 191 33.31 -3.75 -12.97
CA GLU A 191 34.13 -4.69 -13.76
C GLU A 191 33.42 -5.22 -15.04
N GLN A 192 32.57 -4.38 -15.65
CA GLN A 192 31.83 -4.69 -16.87
C GLN A 192 32.09 -3.68 -17.99
N ASP A 193 33.37 -3.44 -18.32
CA ASP A 193 33.77 -2.44 -19.33
C ASP A 193 33.06 -2.60 -20.69
N ALA A 194 32.74 -3.84 -21.07
CA ALA A 194 32.08 -4.16 -22.33
C ALA A 194 30.65 -3.60 -22.44
N TRP A 195 30.00 -3.25 -21.32
CA TRP A 195 28.66 -2.66 -21.30
C TRP A 195 28.69 -1.13 -21.43
N GLY A 196 29.87 -0.51 -21.34
CA GLY A 196 30.06 0.92 -21.62
C GLY A 196 29.39 1.85 -20.60
N ARG A 197 28.65 2.84 -21.09
CA ARG A 197 28.00 3.85 -20.26
C ARG A 197 26.82 3.25 -19.49
N PHE A 198 26.70 3.55 -18.20
CA PHE A 198 25.49 3.22 -17.46
C PHE A 198 24.36 4.18 -17.85
N VAL A 199 23.21 3.61 -18.22
CA VAL A 199 22.03 4.38 -18.67
C VAL A 199 20.85 4.06 -17.78
N LEU A 200 20.39 5.07 -17.04
CA LEU A 200 19.18 5.11 -16.24
C LEU A 200 18.08 5.79 -17.05
N VAL A 201 16.96 5.12 -17.25
CA VAL A 201 15.79 5.72 -17.89
C VAL A 201 14.83 6.25 -16.83
N LEU A 202 14.30 7.46 -17.04
CA LEU A 202 13.46 8.17 -16.08
C LEU A 202 12.14 8.59 -16.75
N PRO A 203 11.14 7.69 -16.83
CA PRO A 203 9.80 8.05 -17.30
C PRO A 203 9.27 9.30 -16.61
N ASP A 204 8.54 10.17 -17.33
CA ASP A 204 8.22 11.53 -16.88
C ASP A 204 7.71 11.59 -15.42
N PRO A 205 8.42 12.28 -14.50
CA PRO A 205 8.04 12.36 -13.09
C PRO A 205 6.68 13.02 -12.84
N ALA A 206 6.15 13.80 -13.80
CA ALA A 206 4.80 14.36 -13.71
C ALA A 206 3.72 13.27 -13.65
N THR A 207 3.94 12.16 -14.37
CA THR A 207 3.00 11.05 -14.50
C THR A 207 3.49 9.75 -13.86
N ASN A 208 4.77 9.66 -13.48
CA ASN A 208 5.39 8.49 -12.87
C ASN A 208 5.96 8.83 -11.48
N PRO A 209 5.23 8.57 -10.38
CA PRO A 209 5.68 8.90 -9.02
C PRO A 209 7.02 8.27 -8.64
N ALA A 210 7.32 7.07 -9.14
CA ALA A 210 8.60 6.39 -8.88
C ALA A 210 9.81 7.21 -9.37
N THR A 211 9.68 7.91 -10.50
CA THR A 211 10.74 8.78 -11.03
C THR A 211 10.94 9.99 -10.14
N GLY A 212 9.87 10.70 -9.76
CA GLY A 212 9.99 11.86 -8.87
C GLY A 212 10.64 11.50 -7.53
N LEU A 213 10.21 10.39 -6.93
CA LEU A 213 10.80 9.87 -5.70
C LEU A 213 12.27 9.45 -5.88
N ALA A 214 12.65 8.84 -7.00
CA ALA A 214 14.04 8.52 -7.28
C ALA A 214 14.91 9.78 -7.43
N LEU A 215 14.40 10.83 -8.08
CA LEU A 215 15.08 12.12 -8.17
C LEU A 215 15.29 12.74 -6.78
N GLU A 216 14.29 12.69 -5.90
CA GLU A 216 14.45 13.10 -4.49
C GLU A 216 15.54 12.30 -3.79
N GLY A 217 15.58 10.97 -4.01
CA GLY A 217 16.64 10.10 -3.49
C GLY A 217 18.03 10.53 -3.91
N VAL A 218 18.22 10.86 -5.19
CA VAL A 218 19.52 11.34 -5.71
C VAL A 218 19.87 12.71 -5.15
N LEU A 219 18.89 13.61 -5.02
CA LEU A 219 19.09 14.99 -4.57
C LEU A 219 19.26 15.15 -3.05
N ALA A 220 18.73 14.23 -2.24
CA ALA A 220 18.83 14.31 -0.79
C ALA A 220 20.29 14.28 -0.30
N GLY A 221 21.19 13.63 -1.03
CA GLY A 221 22.59 13.46 -0.64
C GLY A 221 22.82 12.26 0.31
N PRO A 222 24.08 11.96 0.65
CA PRO A 222 24.48 10.65 1.18
C PRO A 222 23.94 10.30 2.58
N ASP A 223 23.70 11.30 3.43
CA ASP A 223 23.31 11.11 4.84
C ASP A 223 21.97 11.80 5.20
N ALA A 224 21.33 12.46 4.24
CA ALA A 224 20.07 13.15 4.51
C ALA A 224 18.90 12.18 4.54
N THR A 225 18.05 12.35 5.55
CA THR A 225 16.78 11.62 5.70
C THR A 225 15.57 12.54 5.63
N GLY A 226 15.79 13.84 5.66
CA GLY A 226 14.77 14.86 5.49
C GLY A 226 14.36 15.05 4.03
N PRO A 227 13.25 15.75 3.79
CA PRO A 227 12.78 16.01 2.44
C PRO A 227 13.74 16.93 1.68
N VAL A 228 13.77 16.77 0.36
CA VAL A 228 14.30 17.81 -0.52
C VAL A 228 13.42 19.05 -0.34
N THR A 229 14.04 20.21 -0.20
CA THR A 229 13.36 21.51 -0.04
C THR A 229 13.51 22.35 -1.29
N SER A 230 12.58 23.30 -1.51
CA SER A 230 12.70 24.31 -2.57
C SER A 230 14.04 25.05 -2.58
N GLU A 231 14.58 25.37 -1.40
CA GLU A 231 15.88 26.04 -1.27
C GLU A 231 17.01 25.15 -1.81
N ALA A 232 17.06 23.88 -1.38
CA ALA A 232 18.07 22.93 -1.85
C ALA A 232 17.94 22.65 -3.36
N LEU A 233 16.71 22.57 -3.87
CA LEU A 233 16.45 22.35 -5.30
C LEU A 233 16.89 23.53 -6.17
N ALA A 234 16.82 24.76 -5.65
CA ALA A 234 17.27 25.96 -6.35
C ALA A 234 18.80 26.10 -6.40
N GLU A 235 19.55 25.32 -5.63
CA GLU A 235 21.01 25.34 -5.65
C GLU A 235 21.57 24.83 -6.98
N GLN A 236 22.69 25.42 -7.43
CA GLN A 236 23.34 25.03 -8.69
C GLN A 236 23.71 23.54 -8.71
N GLY A 237 24.14 22.96 -7.58
CA GLY A 237 24.49 21.54 -7.51
C GLY A 237 23.31 20.60 -7.76
N ALA A 238 22.11 20.96 -7.29
CA ALA A 238 20.88 20.22 -7.59
C ALA A 238 20.52 20.32 -9.07
N GLN A 239 20.61 21.53 -9.64
CA GLN A 239 20.35 21.77 -11.06
C GLN A 239 21.35 21.05 -11.98
N ASP A 240 22.63 21.00 -11.62
CA ASP A 240 23.67 20.26 -12.34
C ASP A 240 23.41 18.74 -12.28
N THR A 241 22.98 18.25 -11.12
CA THR A 241 22.59 16.84 -10.93
C THR A 241 21.43 16.44 -11.83
N LEU A 242 20.36 17.26 -11.86
CA LEU A 242 19.23 17.05 -12.77
C LEU A 242 19.67 17.09 -14.23
N GLY A 243 20.53 18.04 -14.61
CA GLY A 243 21.05 18.12 -15.98
C GLY A 243 21.89 16.91 -16.40
N ARG A 244 22.67 16.32 -15.48
CA ARG A 244 23.43 15.07 -15.74
C ARG A 244 22.50 13.89 -16.00
N LEU A 245 21.45 13.74 -15.19
CA LEU A 245 20.44 12.69 -15.34
C LEU A 245 19.66 12.87 -16.64
N TRP A 246 19.24 14.09 -16.97
CA TRP A 246 18.55 14.39 -18.23
C TRP A 246 19.38 14.02 -19.46
N ARG A 247 20.67 14.39 -19.49
CA ARG A 247 21.60 14.01 -20.59
C ARG A 247 21.95 12.52 -20.62
N ASN A 248 21.56 11.75 -19.59
CA ASN A 248 21.74 10.31 -19.58
C ASN A 248 20.63 9.56 -20.29
N GLU A 249 19.45 10.18 -20.43
CA GLU A 249 18.29 9.51 -20.98
C GLU A 249 18.56 8.88 -22.37
N PRO A 250 18.01 7.69 -22.63
CA PRO A 250 18.07 7.08 -23.95
C PRO A 250 17.30 7.95 -24.96
N ARG A 251 17.57 7.72 -26.25
CA ARG A 251 16.86 8.44 -27.33
C ARG A 251 15.35 8.26 -27.30
N GLU A 252 14.90 7.09 -26.86
CA GLU A 252 13.50 6.73 -26.72
C GLU A 252 13.24 6.40 -25.25
N VAL A 253 12.63 7.34 -24.53
CA VAL A 253 12.21 7.17 -23.14
C VAL A 253 10.82 6.52 -23.14
N PRO A 254 10.64 5.34 -22.54
CA PRO A 254 9.32 4.74 -22.39
C PRO A 254 8.39 5.67 -21.57
N PRO A 255 7.14 5.89 -21.99
CA PRO A 255 6.18 6.76 -21.30
C PRO A 255 5.92 6.39 -19.83
N THR A 256 6.04 5.10 -19.48
CA THR A 256 5.74 4.60 -18.15
C THR A 256 6.85 3.70 -17.61
N THR A 257 6.99 3.65 -16.28
CA THR A 257 7.86 2.67 -15.60
C THR A 257 7.53 1.24 -16.03
N ARG A 258 6.25 0.89 -16.19
CA ARG A 258 5.82 -0.44 -16.64
C ARG A 258 6.39 -0.80 -18.00
N GLU A 259 6.31 0.12 -18.96
CA GLU A 259 6.88 -0.08 -20.30
C GLU A 259 8.41 -0.21 -20.26
N ALA A 260 9.09 0.60 -19.44
CA ALA A 260 10.54 0.48 -19.25
C ALA A 260 10.94 -0.89 -18.71
N LEU A 261 10.21 -1.41 -17.70
CA LEU A 261 10.43 -2.76 -17.17
C LEU A 261 10.13 -3.84 -18.21
N THR A 262 9.09 -3.67 -19.04
CA THR A 262 8.81 -4.61 -20.13
C THR A 262 9.93 -4.66 -21.16
N VAL A 263 10.63 -3.56 -21.43
CA VAL A 263 11.84 -3.57 -22.27
C VAL A 263 12.98 -4.31 -21.57
N LEU A 264 13.27 -4.01 -20.31
CA LEU A 264 14.32 -4.68 -19.52
C LEU A 264 14.09 -6.19 -19.40
N GLY A 265 12.83 -6.63 -19.25
CA GLY A 265 12.47 -8.05 -19.13
C GLY A 265 12.56 -8.85 -20.43
N ARG A 266 12.85 -8.22 -21.58
CA ARG A 266 12.97 -8.90 -22.89
C ARG A 266 14.39 -9.32 -23.24
N THR A 267 15.39 -8.75 -22.57
CA THR A 267 16.80 -8.96 -22.86
C THR A 267 17.54 -9.41 -21.61
N THR A 268 18.63 -10.14 -21.84
CA THR A 268 19.54 -10.61 -20.79
C THR A 268 20.98 -10.15 -21.07
N ASP A 269 21.18 -9.31 -22.08
CA ASP A 269 22.48 -8.77 -22.45
C ASP A 269 22.51 -7.26 -22.18
N PRO A 270 23.05 -6.83 -21.02
CA PRO A 270 23.15 -5.42 -20.68
C PRO A 270 23.94 -4.61 -21.71
N GLY A 271 24.91 -5.20 -22.41
CA GLY A 271 25.69 -4.47 -23.42
C GLY A 271 24.92 -4.12 -24.70
N ALA A 272 23.75 -4.74 -24.91
CA ALA A 272 22.86 -4.48 -26.04
C ALA A 272 21.60 -3.71 -25.64
N GLU A 273 21.39 -3.48 -24.35
CA GLU A 273 20.26 -2.73 -23.80
C GLU A 273 20.37 -1.24 -24.13
N ALA A 274 19.26 -0.59 -24.48
CA ALA A 274 19.22 0.86 -24.66
C ALA A 274 19.36 1.62 -23.33
N PHE A 275 18.92 0.98 -22.25
CA PHE A 275 19.02 1.44 -20.86
C PHE A 275 19.02 0.24 -19.93
N HIS A 276 19.60 0.40 -18.74
CA HIS A 276 19.93 -0.72 -17.85
C HIS A 276 19.16 -0.71 -16.53
N ALA A 277 18.57 0.44 -16.19
CA ALA A 277 17.84 0.63 -14.96
C ALA A 277 16.66 1.57 -15.16
N ALA A 278 15.57 1.33 -14.44
CA ALA A 278 14.44 2.24 -14.30
C ALA A 278 13.97 2.28 -12.83
N PRO A 279 13.59 3.44 -12.29
CA PRO A 279 13.03 3.52 -10.95
C PRO A 279 11.65 2.86 -10.90
N VAL A 280 11.40 2.06 -9.87
CA VAL A 280 10.15 1.29 -9.70
C VAL A 280 9.81 1.12 -8.22
N ALA A 281 8.53 1.16 -7.86
CA ALA A 281 8.09 0.74 -6.54
C ALA A 281 8.24 -0.78 -6.38
N GLU A 282 8.77 -1.25 -5.25
CA GLU A 282 8.94 -2.69 -4.95
C GLU A 282 7.69 -3.54 -5.25
N VAL A 283 6.50 -3.06 -4.90
CA VAL A 283 5.22 -3.75 -5.18
C VAL A 283 4.93 -3.89 -6.67
N ASP A 284 5.24 -2.87 -7.47
CA ASP A 284 5.00 -2.89 -8.93
C ASP A 284 5.99 -3.82 -9.63
N LEU A 285 7.25 -3.86 -9.16
CA LEU A 285 8.24 -4.83 -9.65
C LEU A 285 7.83 -6.27 -9.33
N TYR A 286 7.34 -6.51 -8.11
CA TYR A 286 6.82 -7.82 -7.71
C TYR A 286 5.65 -8.23 -8.61
N ARG A 287 4.68 -7.34 -8.84
CA ARG A 287 3.55 -7.57 -9.74
C ARG A 287 3.99 -7.82 -11.18
N ARG A 288 4.92 -7.03 -11.71
CA ARG A 288 5.46 -7.19 -13.07
C ARG A 288 6.10 -8.56 -13.27
N ASN A 289 6.92 -9.02 -12.33
CA ASN A 289 7.59 -10.32 -12.40
C ASN A 289 6.62 -11.51 -12.27
N LEU A 290 5.43 -11.30 -11.69
CA LEU A 290 4.36 -12.29 -11.63
C LEU A 290 3.36 -12.19 -12.80
N GLY A 291 3.44 -11.16 -13.63
CA GLY A 291 2.46 -10.89 -14.69
C GLY A 291 1.08 -10.49 -14.13
N LEU A 292 1.05 -9.84 -12.95
CA LEU A 292 -0.17 -9.35 -12.30
C LEU A 292 -0.55 -7.93 -12.73
N ASP A 293 0.23 -7.32 -13.61
CA ASP A 293 0.03 -5.98 -14.16
C ASP A 293 -0.64 -5.97 -15.54
N GLY A 294 -1.14 -7.13 -15.99
CA GLY A 294 -1.83 -7.31 -17.27
C GLY A 294 -0.95 -7.80 -18.42
N ASP A 295 0.37 -7.75 -18.26
CA ASP A 295 1.33 -8.31 -19.22
C ASP A 295 1.75 -9.73 -18.83
N GLN A 296 2.26 -10.50 -19.80
CA GLN A 296 2.89 -11.78 -19.49
C GLN A 296 4.13 -11.57 -18.62
N ALA A 297 4.29 -12.43 -17.60
CA ALA A 297 5.50 -12.45 -16.78
C ALA A 297 6.75 -12.59 -17.66
N PRO A 298 7.84 -11.86 -17.35
CA PRO A 298 9.07 -11.95 -18.13
C PRO A 298 9.70 -13.34 -17.99
N GLN A 299 10.38 -13.81 -19.03
CA GLN A 299 11.04 -15.12 -19.01
C GLN A 299 12.18 -15.17 -17.99
N THR A 300 12.89 -14.06 -17.82
CA THR A 300 13.85 -13.84 -16.75
C THR A 300 13.32 -12.73 -15.85
N PRO A 301 13.16 -12.95 -14.54
CA PRO A 301 12.71 -11.92 -13.63
C PRO A 301 13.60 -10.68 -13.69
N ILE A 302 12.96 -9.52 -13.69
CA ILE A 302 13.63 -8.23 -13.56
C ILE A 302 14.08 -8.10 -12.11
N ALA A 303 15.35 -7.80 -11.92
CA ALA A 303 15.95 -7.73 -10.60
C ALA A 303 15.76 -6.34 -9.99
N GLY A 304 15.26 -6.30 -8.77
CA GLY A 304 15.18 -5.09 -7.96
C GLY A 304 16.48 -4.88 -7.21
N PHE A 305 17.15 -3.76 -7.48
CA PHE A 305 18.28 -3.29 -6.70
C PHE A 305 17.85 -2.09 -5.86
N MET A 306 18.04 -2.17 -4.54
CA MET A 306 17.80 -1.05 -3.63
C MET A 306 19.11 -0.27 -3.47
N PRO A 307 19.21 0.98 -3.95
CA PRO A 307 20.40 1.78 -3.69
C PRO A 307 20.56 2.07 -2.19
N GLY A 308 21.80 2.13 -1.72
CA GLY A 308 22.14 2.44 -0.34
C GLY A 308 21.90 3.91 0.03
N GLY A 309 21.83 4.19 1.33
CA GLY A 309 21.44 5.50 1.86
C GLY A 309 19.94 5.58 2.19
N ALA A 310 19.44 6.80 2.41
CA ALA A 310 18.02 7.01 2.67
C ALA A 310 17.20 6.67 1.41
N ASN A 311 16.28 5.71 1.53
CA ASN A 311 15.49 5.23 0.40
C ASN A 311 14.13 5.96 0.37
N PRO A 312 13.74 6.55 -0.76
CA PRO A 312 12.41 7.10 -0.94
C PRO A 312 11.38 5.97 -1.07
N ARG A 313 10.14 6.22 -0.68
CA ARG A 313 9.08 5.21 -0.74
C ARG A 313 7.78 5.81 -1.24
N VAL A 314 7.02 4.99 -1.95
CA VAL A 314 5.62 5.26 -2.20
C VAL A 314 4.83 5.05 -0.92
N GLU A 315 3.88 5.95 -0.66
CA GLU A 315 2.88 5.82 0.40
C GLU A 315 1.50 5.75 -0.26
N TYR A 316 0.67 4.79 0.16
CA TYR A 316 -0.67 4.56 -0.37
C TYR A 316 -1.71 5.04 0.64
N PRO A 317 -2.11 6.33 0.59
CA PRO A 317 -3.08 6.89 1.52
C PRO A 317 -4.52 6.54 1.13
N LEU A 318 -5.37 6.26 2.10
CA LEU A 318 -6.82 6.32 1.93
C LEU A 318 -7.33 7.70 2.34
N VAL A 319 -8.06 8.38 1.46
CA VAL A 319 -8.67 9.68 1.73
C VAL A 319 -10.13 9.70 1.29
N ALA A 320 -11.02 10.28 2.10
CA ALA A 320 -12.41 10.50 1.71
C ALA A 320 -12.51 11.68 0.74
N ILE A 321 -13.37 11.56 -0.27
CA ILE A 321 -13.66 12.60 -1.26
C ILE A 321 -15.07 13.15 -1.00
N ASN A 322 -15.18 14.45 -0.74
CA ASN A 322 -16.47 15.10 -0.49
C ASN A 322 -17.28 15.22 -1.79
N GLY A 323 -18.51 14.72 -1.76
CA GLY A 323 -19.47 14.78 -2.86
C GLY A 323 -20.35 16.03 -2.93
N GLY A 324 -20.26 16.94 -1.95
CA GLY A 324 -21.19 18.07 -1.79
C GLY A 324 -21.57 18.31 -0.32
N GLU A 325 -22.46 19.29 -0.05
CA GLU A 325 -22.72 19.79 1.30
C GLU A 325 -23.11 18.70 2.31
N ARG A 326 -22.16 18.38 3.22
CA ARG A 326 -22.36 17.65 4.48
C ARG A 326 -22.69 16.15 4.40
N ASP A 327 -22.19 15.41 3.40
CA ASP A 327 -22.18 13.94 3.52
C ASP A 327 -21.10 13.48 4.50
N THR A 328 -21.46 13.44 5.78
CA THR A 328 -20.59 12.91 6.85
C THR A 328 -20.66 11.39 6.96
N THR A 329 -21.59 10.74 6.27
CA THR A 329 -21.79 9.28 6.35
C THR A 329 -20.67 8.57 5.61
N LEU A 330 -20.42 8.94 4.35
CA LEU A 330 -19.39 8.31 3.52
C LEU A 330 -17.97 8.62 4.00
N SER A 331 -17.70 9.83 4.48
CA SER A 331 -16.42 10.16 5.12
C SER A 331 -16.20 9.36 6.41
N ARG A 332 -17.24 9.13 7.22
CA ARG A 332 -17.16 8.26 8.40
C ARG A 332 -16.99 6.79 8.02
N ALA A 333 -17.70 6.33 6.99
CA ALA A 333 -17.55 4.98 6.46
C ALA A 333 -16.13 4.73 5.95
N THR A 334 -15.54 5.72 5.25
CA THR A 334 -14.14 5.69 4.81
C THR A 334 -13.18 5.56 5.98
N GLN A 335 -13.38 6.33 7.05
CA GLN A 335 -12.55 6.23 8.26
C GLN A 335 -12.69 4.85 8.93
N GLN A 336 -13.91 4.34 9.09
CA GLN A 336 -14.13 3.01 9.70
C GLN A 336 -13.54 1.89 8.84
N PHE A 337 -13.69 1.96 7.52
CA PHE A 337 -13.07 1.01 6.61
C PHE A 337 -11.54 1.10 6.64
N GLY A 338 -10.98 2.32 6.68
CA GLY A 338 -9.55 2.54 6.86
C GLY A 338 -8.99 1.94 8.15
N GLU A 339 -9.70 2.05 9.26
CA GLU A 339 -9.34 1.39 10.52
C GLU A 339 -9.44 -0.14 10.42
N PHE A 340 -10.47 -0.66 9.73
CA PHE A 340 -10.56 -2.09 9.44
C PHE A 340 -9.37 -2.60 8.61
N LEU A 341 -8.91 -1.84 7.61
CA LEU A 341 -7.76 -2.19 6.79
C LEU A 341 -6.44 -2.25 7.58
N ARG A 342 -6.38 -1.64 8.77
CA ARG A 342 -5.22 -1.70 9.68
C ARG A 342 -5.20 -2.93 10.57
N HIS A 343 -6.28 -3.72 10.60
CA HIS A 343 -6.29 -4.98 11.32
C HIS A 343 -5.27 -5.95 10.73
N ARG A 344 -4.77 -6.85 11.58
CA ARG A 344 -3.67 -7.76 11.24
C ARG A 344 -3.96 -8.62 10.01
N ASP A 345 -5.20 -9.07 9.82
CA ASP A 345 -5.57 -9.94 8.70
C ASP A 345 -5.60 -9.16 7.38
N GLN A 346 -6.15 -7.95 7.35
CA GLN A 346 -6.16 -7.09 6.16
C GLN A 346 -4.74 -6.58 5.81
N GLN A 347 -3.94 -6.26 6.84
CA GLN A 347 -2.52 -5.94 6.63
C GLN A 347 -1.74 -7.14 6.10
N ARG A 348 -2.12 -8.39 6.45
CA ARG A 348 -1.54 -9.59 5.85
C ARG A 348 -1.93 -9.74 4.37
N VAL A 349 -3.17 -9.45 4.00
CA VAL A 349 -3.61 -9.44 2.59
C VAL A 349 -2.77 -8.43 1.77
N LEU A 350 -2.56 -7.22 2.30
CA LEU A 350 -1.67 -6.22 1.69
C LEU A 350 -0.23 -6.73 1.59
N ALA A 351 0.31 -7.34 2.64
CA ALA A 351 1.66 -7.91 2.63
C ALA A 351 1.81 -9.04 1.60
N GLU A 352 0.82 -9.92 1.47
CA GLU A 352 0.77 -10.99 0.47
C GLU A 352 0.73 -10.45 -0.97
N ALA A 353 0.12 -9.27 -1.16
CA ALA A 353 0.16 -8.53 -2.43
C ALA A 353 1.51 -7.81 -2.70
N GLY A 354 2.47 -7.86 -1.78
CA GLY A 354 3.82 -7.29 -1.94
C GLY A 354 4.01 -5.90 -1.35
N PHE A 355 3.05 -5.39 -0.58
CA PHE A 355 3.19 -4.11 0.12
C PHE A 355 3.96 -4.25 1.44
N ARG A 356 4.61 -3.15 1.86
CA ARG A 356 5.17 -3.04 3.21
C ARG A 356 4.15 -2.43 4.15
N VAL A 357 3.89 -3.15 5.23
CA VAL A 357 2.88 -2.82 6.24
C VAL A 357 3.50 -2.81 7.64
N THR A 358 2.88 -2.09 8.57
CA THR A 358 3.42 -1.93 9.94
C THR A 358 2.95 -3.03 10.89
N ALA A 359 1.78 -3.62 10.65
CA ALA A 359 1.18 -4.59 11.58
C ALA A 359 1.76 -6.02 11.48
N VAL A 360 2.39 -6.36 10.35
CA VAL A 360 3.00 -7.67 10.13
C VAL A 360 4.34 -7.53 9.40
N MET A 361 5.35 -8.26 9.84
CA MET A 361 6.59 -8.45 9.10
C MET A 361 6.46 -9.72 8.27
N TYR A 362 5.72 -9.63 7.17
CA TYR A 362 5.50 -10.71 6.22
C TYR A 362 5.91 -10.24 4.83
N TYR A 363 6.60 -11.12 4.10
CA TYR A 363 6.93 -10.90 2.70
C TYR A 363 6.53 -12.15 1.90
N PRO A 364 5.93 -11.97 0.72
CA PRO A 364 5.46 -13.08 -0.08
C PRO A 364 6.63 -13.91 -0.61
N ASN A 365 6.39 -15.21 -0.77
CA ASN A 365 7.34 -16.19 -1.29
C ASN A 365 6.58 -17.22 -2.14
N PRO A 366 6.93 -17.41 -3.43
CA PRO A 366 8.07 -16.84 -4.15
C PRO A 366 7.97 -15.34 -4.43
N ALA A 367 9.11 -14.65 -4.46
CA ALA A 367 9.26 -13.25 -4.84
C ALA A 367 10.33 -13.10 -5.94
N PRO A 368 10.01 -13.48 -7.19
CA PRO A 368 10.97 -13.40 -8.28
C PRO A 368 11.49 -11.97 -8.46
N GLY A 369 12.82 -11.81 -8.50
CA GLY A 369 13.48 -10.52 -8.69
C GLY A 369 13.43 -9.56 -7.50
N VAL A 370 12.68 -9.86 -6.44
CA VAL A 370 12.52 -8.98 -5.26
C VAL A 370 13.13 -9.65 -4.03
N ARG A 371 13.96 -8.89 -3.29
CA ARG A 371 14.70 -9.39 -2.12
C ARG A 371 14.14 -8.94 -0.77
N TRP A 372 13.15 -8.05 -0.76
CA TRP A 372 12.56 -7.47 0.45
C TRP A 372 13.62 -6.83 1.37
N SER A 373 14.64 -6.19 0.78
CA SER A 373 15.74 -5.55 1.50
C SER A 373 15.22 -4.46 2.44
N THR A 374 15.74 -4.37 3.66
CA THR A 374 15.42 -3.24 4.55
C THR A 374 16.26 -2.04 4.15
N PRO A 375 15.67 -0.86 3.90
CA PRO A 375 16.44 0.35 3.61
C PRO A 375 17.25 0.78 4.83
N ASP A 376 18.42 1.40 4.62
CA ASP A 376 19.28 1.90 5.70
C ASP A 376 18.56 2.96 6.54
N ALA A 377 17.83 3.84 5.85
CA ALA A 377 16.89 4.80 6.40
C ALA A 377 15.78 5.06 5.38
N ASN A 378 14.65 5.59 5.84
CA ASN A 378 13.59 6.07 4.95
C ASN A 378 13.79 7.56 4.69
N LEU A 379 13.74 7.97 3.42
CA LEU A 379 13.70 9.38 3.05
C LEU A 379 12.28 9.93 3.30
N ALA A 380 12.18 11.10 3.91
CA ALA A 380 10.93 11.84 3.97
C ALA A 380 10.65 12.45 2.59
N SER A 381 9.43 12.27 2.06
CA SER A 381 9.06 12.86 0.78
C SER A 381 8.98 14.38 0.85
N ALA A 382 9.36 15.04 -0.23
CA ALA A 382 9.13 16.46 -0.44
C ALA A 382 7.65 16.82 -0.26
N ASP A 383 7.38 18.08 0.11
CA ASP A 383 6.02 18.59 0.14
C ASP A 383 5.48 18.82 -1.29
N GLY A 384 4.18 19.10 -1.40
CA GLY A 384 3.48 19.29 -2.66
C GLY A 384 4.16 20.34 -3.55
N PRO A 385 4.38 21.57 -3.04
CA PRO A 385 5.05 22.62 -3.79
C PRO A 385 6.46 22.23 -4.25
N THR A 386 7.31 21.69 -3.37
CA THR A 386 8.67 21.29 -3.74
C THR A 386 8.66 20.16 -4.78
N SER A 387 7.72 19.22 -4.68
CA SER A 387 7.56 18.14 -5.66
C SER A 387 7.18 18.69 -7.05
N GLN A 388 6.36 19.74 -7.12
CA GLN A 388 6.02 20.40 -8.38
C GLN A 388 7.22 21.17 -8.95
N GLU A 389 7.93 21.92 -8.11
CA GLU A 389 9.16 22.61 -8.52
C GLU A 389 10.23 21.64 -9.04
N LEU A 390 10.31 20.41 -8.49
CA LEU A 390 11.19 19.36 -8.99
C LEU A 390 10.80 18.92 -10.41
N ILE A 391 9.51 18.73 -10.67
CA ILE A 391 8.99 18.38 -11.99
C ILE A 391 9.27 19.51 -12.99
N GLU A 392 8.99 20.76 -12.61
CA GLU A 392 9.28 21.93 -13.44
C GLU A 392 10.79 22.07 -13.73
N SER A 393 11.63 21.86 -12.72
CA SER A 393 13.09 21.86 -12.86
C SER A 393 13.60 20.75 -13.77
N TRP A 394 12.96 19.58 -13.73
CA TRP A 394 13.23 18.45 -14.61
C TRP A 394 12.88 18.78 -16.07
N HIS A 395 11.66 19.23 -16.34
CA HIS A 395 11.24 19.61 -17.70
C HIS A 395 12.06 20.80 -18.24
N GLY A 396 12.45 21.75 -17.38
CA GLY A 396 13.33 22.85 -17.73
C GLY A 396 14.77 22.44 -18.08
N GLN A 397 15.18 21.18 -17.90
CA GLN A 397 16.45 20.68 -18.44
C GLN A 397 16.42 20.53 -19.95
N ALA A 398 15.23 20.34 -20.56
CA ALA A 398 15.08 20.23 -22.01
C ALA A 398 15.48 21.51 -22.76
N GLU A 399 15.36 22.66 -22.10
CA GLU A 399 15.56 23.99 -22.68
C GLU A 399 17.00 24.53 -22.50
N ARG A 400 17.84 23.81 -21.73
CA ARG A 400 19.22 24.18 -21.39
C ARG A 400 20.23 23.39 -22.21
#